data_AF-A0A1E7W665-F1
#
_entry.id   AF-A0A1E7W665-F1
#
_cell.length_a   1.000
_cell.length_b   1.000
_cell.length_c   1.000
_cell.angle_alpha   90.00
_cell.angle_beta   90.00
_cell.angle_gamma   90.00
#
_symmetry.space_group_name_H-M   'P 1'
#
loop_
_entity.id
_entity.type
_entity.pdbx_description
1 polymer ?
#
loop_
_entity_poly.entity_id
_entity_poly.type
_entity_poly.pdbx_seq_one_letter_code
_entity_poly.pdbx_strand_id
1 'polypeptide(L)'
;MPYKYNADGTIALDEKKLPIFIHANGTEAPFDAEATLGTITRLNGEAKTHREAKEAAESKLKSFEGIEDGVAALAALNTVKSLSSGELKTAAQVKEIQDAAAKTAQEQVAAQAKASAQQLQELTATLEKRTTELNNHMIGGGFTGSKLFNKEAKHPSHLAIPPEMARAYFGNNFKVEDGKMVPYDAAGNKIFSPTRPGEIADFDEGLAQLVAACPFKEQILAGSGASGSGAQGNGGKTADGKKQITRAAYDAMDPMARAGAMKEGAAIVD
;
A
#
# COMPACT_ATOMS: atom_id res chain seq x y z
N MET A 1 -11.37 22.08 -30.75
CA MET A 1 -10.38 21.59 -29.76
C MET A 1 -11.09 20.61 -28.85
N PRO A 2 -10.53 19.45 -28.49
CA PRO A 2 -11.28 18.40 -27.80
C PRO A 2 -11.32 18.70 -26.29
N TYR A 3 -11.83 19.88 -25.92
CA TYR A 3 -12.17 20.19 -24.54
C TYR A 3 -13.61 19.78 -24.28
N LYS A 4 -13.91 19.40 -23.04
CA LYS A 4 -15.27 19.19 -22.60
C LYS A 4 -15.95 20.54 -22.41
N TYR A 5 -17.21 20.65 -22.83
CA TYR A 5 -18.03 21.84 -22.67
C TYR A 5 -19.22 21.56 -21.77
N ASN A 6 -19.61 22.55 -20.96
CA ASN A 6 -20.85 22.57 -20.20
C ASN A 6 -22.04 22.88 -21.12
N ALA A 7 -23.27 22.67 -20.64
CA ALA A 7 -24.49 22.95 -21.40
C ALA A 7 -24.68 24.43 -21.79
N ASP A 8 -24.04 25.34 -21.06
CA ASP A 8 -24.02 26.78 -21.33
C ASP A 8 -22.96 27.21 -22.37
N GLY A 9 -22.20 26.26 -22.91
CA GLY A 9 -21.14 26.51 -23.89
C GLY A 9 -19.79 26.93 -23.29
N THR A 10 -19.64 26.96 -21.97
CA THR A 10 -18.35 27.19 -21.29
C THR A 10 -17.50 25.92 -21.23
N ILE A 11 -16.18 26.05 -21.08
CA ILE A 11 -15.29 24.88 -20.91
C ILE A 11 -15.54 24.26 -19.52
N ALA A 12 -15.71 22.95 -19.47
CA ALA A 12 -15.82 22.23 -18.20
C ALA A 12 -14.45 22.23 -17.50
N LEU A 13 -14.47 22.62 -16.23
CA LEU A 13 -13.29 22.69 -15.36
C LEU A 13 -13.36 21.60 -14.29
N ASP A 14 -12.20 21.09 -13.87
CA ASP A 14 -12.09 20.20 -12.72
C ASP A 14 -12.13 20.96 -11.37
N GLU A 15 -11.98 20.23 -10.27
CA GLU A 15 -11.93 20.79 -8.91
C GLU A 15 -10.80 21.82 -8.71
N LYS A 16 -9.73 21.73 -9.52
CA LYS A 16 -8.57 22.63 -9.49
C LYS A 16 -8.68 23.76 -10.51
N LYS A 17 -9.84 23.93 -11.15
CA LYS A 17 -10.13 24.93 -12.19
C LYS A 17 -9.30 24.74 -13.47
N LEU A 18 -8.84 23.52 -13.74
CA LEU A 18 -8.15 23.16 -14.97
C LEU A 18 -9.17 22.70 -16.03
N PRO A 19 -8.98 23.07 -17.31
CA PRO A 19 -9.86 22.64 -18.39
C PRO A 19 -9.79 21.14 -18.62
N ILE A 20 -10.95 20.49 -18.77
CA ILE A 20 -11.04 19.05 -19.03
C ILE A 20 -10.83 18.78 -20.53
N PHE A 21 -9.81 17.99 -20.85
CA PHE A 21 -9.47 17.54 -22.20
C PHE A 21 -10.00 16.12 -22.44
N ILE A 22 -10.56 15.90 -23.63
CA ILE A 22 -11.06 14.61 -24.11
C ILE A 22 -9.97 14.00 -25.00
N HIS A 23 -9.36 12.93 -24.53
CA HIS A 23 -8.35 12.18 -25.27
C HIS A 23 -8.97 11.36 -26.41
N ALA A 24 -8.14 10.94 -27.38
CA ALA A 24 -8.61 10.21 -28.56
C ALA A 24 -9.28 8.86 -28.25
N ASN A 25 -8.96 8.25 -27.10
CA ASN A 25 -9.57 7.04 -26.57
C ASN A 25 -10.88 7.31 -25.79
N GLY A 26 -11.36 8.56 -25.78
CA GLY A 26 -12.57 8.99 -25.07
C GLY A 26 -12.38 9.28 -23.57
N THR A 27 -11.17 9.15 -23.02
CA THR A 27 -10.95 9.47 -21.60
C THR A 27 -10.91 10.97 -21.37
N GLU A 28 -11.48 11.42 -20.27
CA GLU A 28 -11.49 12.82 -19.87
C GLU A 28 -10.47 13.05 -18.74
N ALA A 29 -9.60 14.05 -18.88
CA ALA A 29 -8.63 14.40 -17.86
C ALA A 29 -8.37 15.92 -17.81
N PRO A 30 -8.04 16.50 -16.65
CA PRO A 30 -7.65 17.90 -16.56
C PRO A 30 -6.34 18.16 -17.30
N PHE A 31 -6.28 19.24 -18.08
CA PHE A 31 -5.10 19.65 -18.81
C PHE A 31 -4.46 20.89 -18.18
N ASP A 32 -3.31 20.69 -17.55
CA ASP A 32 -2.46 21.76 -17.04
C ASP A 32 -1.42 22.14 -18.10
N ALA A 33 -1.63 23.27 -18.77
CA ALA A 33 -0.74 23.75 -19.81
C ALA A 33 0.64 24.18 -19.26
N GLU A 34 0.69 24.77 -18.07
CA GLU A 34 1.92 25.29 -17.47
C GLU A 34 2.82 24.14 -17.02
N ALA A 35 2.27 23.16 -16.31
CA ALA A 35 3.00 21.96 -15.91
C ALA A 35 3.46 21.14 -17.14
N THR A 36 2.64 21.07 -18.18
CA THR A 36 3.00 20.40 -19.44
C THR A 36 4.17 21.09 -20.13
N LEU A 37 4.16 22.43 -20.23
CA LEU A 37 5.28 23.21 -20.79
C LEU A 37 6.56 23.05 -19.97
N GLY A 38 6.45 23.03 -18.64
CA GLY A 38 7.57 22.76 -17.74
C GLY A 38 8.17 21.37 -17.98
N THR A 39 7.32 20.36 -18.14
CA THR A 39 7.74 18.98 -18.43
C THR A 39 8.43 18.87 -19.79
N ILE A 40 7.87 19.49 -20.84
CA ILE A 40 8.46 19.52 -22.19
C ILE A 40 9.84 20.18 -22.16
N THR A 41 9.97 21.31 -21.46
CA THR A 41 11.25 22.03 -21.34
C THR A 41 12.30 21.17 -20.66
N ARG A 42 11.94 20.49 -19.56
CA ARG A 42 12.85 19.57 -18.85
C ARG A 42 13.30 18.41 -19.75
N LEU A 43 12.36 17.73 -20.41
CA LEU A 43 12.67 16.59 -21.29
C LEU A 43 13.56 17.00 -22.48
N ASN A 44 13.32 18.17 -23.07
CA ASN A 44 14.17 18.70 -24.13
C ASN A 44 15.59 19.03 -23.61
N GLY A 45 15.70 19.53 -22.38
CA GLY A 45 16.99 19.73 -21.71
C GLY A 45 17.74 18.42 -21.50
N GLU A 46 17.08 17.39 -20.95
CA GLU A 46 17.65 16.05 -20.76
C GLU A 46 18.10 15.44 -22.10
N ALA A 47 17.25 15.49 -23.13
CA ALA A 47 17.58 14.98 -24.47
C ALA A 47 18.78 15.70 -25.10
N LYS A 48 18.93 17.02 -24.85
CA LYS A 48 20.11 17.77 -25.26
C LYS A 48 21.35 17.28 -24.52
N THR A 49 21.31 17.15 -23.19
CA THR A 49 22.43 16.65 -22.40
C THR A 49 22.86 15.24 -22.80
N HIS A 50 21.92 14.34 -23.10
CA HIS A 50 22.24 13.01 -23.59
C HIS A 50 22.95 13.03 -24.95
N ARG A 51 22.55 13.93 -25.85
CA ARG A 51 23.20 14.10 -27.14
C ARG A 51 24.62 14.63 -26.99
N GLU A 52 24.81 15.66 -26.19
CA GLU A 52 26.13 16.24 -25.91
C GLU A 52 27.07 15.21 -25.25
N ALA A 53 26.57 14.43 -24.28
CA ALA A 53 27.33 13.36 -23.65
C ALA A 53 27.71 12.25 -24.65
N LYS A 54 26.79 11.89 -25.54
CA LYS A 54 27.05 10.91 -26.61
C LYS A 54 28.11 11.42 -27.58
N GLU A 55 27.99 12.64 -28.07
CA GLU A 55 28.97 13.25 -28.98
C GLU A 55 30.36 13.36 -28.33
N ALA A 56 30.41 13.75 -27.05
CA ALA A 56 31.66 13.79 -26.30
C ALA A 56 32.29 12.39 -26.11
N ALA A 57 31.47 11.36 -25.85
CA ALA A 57 31.93 9.98 -25.74
C ALA A 57 32.43 9.43 -27.08
N GLU A 58 31.69 9.65 -28.17
CA GLU A 58 32.07 9.24 -29.52
C GLU A 58 33.34 9.95 -29.99
N SER A 59 33.49 11.25 -29.73
CA SER A 59 34.73 11.99 -30.05
C SER A 59 35.94 11.44 -29.30
N LYS A 60 35.78 11.00 -28.04
CA LYS A 60 36.85 10.34 -27.28
C LYS A 60 37.11 8.93 -27.78
N LEU A 61 36.07 8.19 -28.17
CA LEU A 61 36.23 6.84 -28.70
C LEU A 61 36.96 6.86 -30.04
N LYS A 62 36.72 7.88 -30.87
CA LYS A 62 37.37 8.05 -32.17
C LYS A 62 38.89 8.16 -32.10
N SER A 63 39.47 8.67 -31.00
CA SER A 63 40.94 8.65 -30.84
C SER A 63 41.51 7.25 -30.63
N PHE A 64 40.67 6.23 -30.41
CA PHE A 64 41.04 4.83 -30.31
C PHE A 64 40.59 4.01 -31.54
N GLU A 65 40.10 4.67 -32.60
CA GLU A 65 39.70 4.02 -33.85
C GLU A 65 40.91 3.28 -34.47
N GLY A 66 40.73 2.00 -34.80
CA GLY A 66 41.81 1.12 -35.27
C GLY A 66 42.48 0.27 -34.17
N ILE A 67 42.09 0.41 -32.90
CA ILE A 67 42.50 -0.49 -31.82
C ILE A 67 41.39 -1.53 -31.60
N GLU A 68 41.58 -2.74 -32.11
CA GLU A 68 40.61 -3.85 -31.99
C GLU A 68 40.65 -4.50 -30.60
N ASP A 69 41.81 -4.50 -29.94
CA ASP A 69 42.02 -5.03 -28.60
C ASP A 69 42.73 -3.98 -27.73
N GLY A 70 41.95 -3.33 -26.85
CA GLY A 70 42.46 -2.31 -25.93
C GLY A 70 43.47 -2.86 -24.90
N VAL A 71 43.38 -4.14 -24.55
CA VAL A 71 44.32 -4.78 -23.61
C VAL A 71 45.66 -5.00 -24.30
N ALA A 72 45.65 -5.49 -25.54
CA ALA A 72 46.86 -5.65 -26.34
C ALA A 72 47.54 -4.30 -26.64
N ALA A 73 46.77 -3.24 -26.91
CA ALA A 73 47.32 -1.90 -27.12
C ALA A 73 47.97 -1.32 -25.85
N LEU A 74 47.35 -1.48 -24.68
CA LEU A 74 47.95 -1.10 -23.39
C LEU A 74 49.23 -1.90 -23.11
N ALA A 75 49.24 -3.20 -23.41
CA ALA A 75 50.41 -4.06 -23.31
C ALA A 75 51.56 -3.55 -24.18
N ALA A 76 51.30 -3.24 -25.46
CA ALA A 76 52.30 -2.71 -26.38
C ALA A 76 52.86 -1.37 -25.91
N LEU A 77 52.01 -0.44 -25.43
CA LEU A 77 52.44 0.83 -24.85
C LEU A 77 53.36 0.63 -23.64
N ASN A 78 53.03 -0.31 -22.75
CA ASN A 78 53.87 -0.63 -21.59
C ASN A 78 55.21 -1.26 -22.02
N THR A 79 55.23 -2.12 -23.04
CA THR A 79 56.47 -2.68 -23.60
C THR A 79 57.35 -1.61 -24.22
N VAL A 80 56.79 -0.70 -25.04
CA VAL A 80 57.52 0.43 -25.62
C VAL A 80 58.10 1.33 -24.51
N LYS A 81 57.33 1.57 -23.44
CA LYS A 81 57.80 2.33 -22.28
C LYS A 81 58.98 1.64 -21.58
N SER A 82 58.92 0.31 -21.38
CA SER A 82 60.05 -0.44 -20.81
C SER A 82 61.30 -0.49 -21.69
N LEU A 83 61.13 -0.45 -23.02
CA LEU A 83 62.24 -0.37 -23.97
C LEU A 83 62.93 1.00 -23.90
N SER A 84 62.14 2.07 -23.71
CA SER A 84 62.67 3.44 -23.58
C SER A 84 63.44 3.68 -22.28
N SER A 85 63.19 2.90 -21.23
CA SER A 85 63.88 3.02 -19.94
C SER A 85 65.23 2.30 -19.89
N GLY A 86 65.73 1.76 -21.00
CA GLY A 86 67.04 1.08 -21.07
C GLY A 86 67.09 -0.27 -20.32
N GLU A 87 65.98 -0.68 -19.73
CA GLU A 87 65.81 -1.98 -19.08
C GLU A 87 65.26 -2.97 -20.08
N LEU A 88 66.13 -3.61 -20.87
CA LEU A 88 65.77 -4.80 -21.66
C LEU A 88 65.41 -5.96 -20.71
N LYS A 89 64.22 -5.91 -20.13
CA LYS A 89 63.58 -7.09 -19.53
C LYS A 89 63.24 -8.03 -20.67
N THR A 90 63.70 -9.28 -20.58
CA THR A 90 63.50 -10.27 -21.65
C THR A 90 62.01 -10.43 -21.96
N ALA A 91 61.67 -10.75 -23.21
CA ALA A 91 60.26 -10.96 -23.62
C ALA A 91 59.51 -11.96 -22.70
N ALA A 92 60.23 -12.90 -22.08
CA ALA A 92 59.72 -13.82 -21.08
C ALA A 92 59.29 -13.11 -19.77
N GLN A 93 60.09 -12.18 -19.25
CA GLN A 93 59.76 -11.39 -18.04
C GLN A 93 58.61 -10.41 -18.30
N VAL A 94 58.51 -9.84 -19.50
CA VAL A 94 57.36 -8.99 -19.89
C VAL A 94 56.08 -9.82 -20.00
N LYS A 95 56.16 -11.03 -20.57
CA LYS A 95 55.03 -11.96 -20.61
C LYS A 95 54.61 -12.41 -19.22
N GLU A 96 55.55 -12.67 -18.32
CA GLU A 96 55.25 -13.04 -16.92
C GLU A 96 54.57 -11.89 -16.16
N ILE A 97 55.00 -10.63 -16.38
CA ILE A 97 54.34 -9.45 -15.83
C ILE A 97 52.93 -9.27 -16.43
N GLN A 98 52.74 -9.55 -17.73
CA GLN A 98 51.41 -9.53 -18.37
C GLN A 98 50.49 -10.62 -17.83
N ASP A 99 50.96 -11.85 -17.71
CA ASP A 99 50.18 -12.97 -17.18
C ASP A 99 49.82 -12.72 -15.71
N ALA A 100 50.76 -12.16 -14.92
CA ALA A 100 50.49 -11.74 -13.54
C ALA A 100 49.52 -10.56 -13.45
N ALA A 101 49.62 -9.56 -14.33
CA ALA A 101 48.72 -8.41 -14.37
C ALA A 101 47.31 -8.79 -14.86
N ALA A 102 47.22 -9.64 -15.88
CA ALA A 102 45.97 -10.20 -16.38
C ALA A 102 45.29 -11.05 -15.32
N LYS A 103 46.04 -11.92 -14.62
CA LYS A 103 45.52 -12.70 -13.50
C LYS A 103 45.04 -11.82 -12.35
N THR A 104 45.82 -10.80 -11.97
CA THR A 104 45.43 -9.85 -10.90
C THR A 104 44.20 -9.04 -11.29
N ALA A 105 44.11 -8.58 -12.55
CA ALA A 105 42.93 -7.87 -13.05
C ALA A 105 41.70 -8.78 -13.09
N GLN A 106 41.87 -10.03 -13.52
CA GLN A 106 40.79 -11.02 -13.57
C GLN A 106 40.32 -11.42 -12.17
N GLU A 107 41.24 -11.55 -11.21
CA GLU A 107 40.95 -11.76 -9.79
C GLU A 107 40.25 -10.55 -9.16
N GLN A 108 40.67 -9.32 -9.48
CA GLN A 108 40.00 -8.10 -9.02
C GLN A 108 38.58 -7.99 -9.58
N VAL A 109 38.39 -8.22 -10.88
CA VAL A 109 37.06 -8.20 -11.51
C VAL A 109 36.18 -9.31 -10.92
N ALA A 110 36.70 -10.52 -10.73
CA ALA A 110 35.97 -11.62 -10.10
C ALA A 110 35.62 -11.33 -8.63
N ALA A 111 36.55 -10.75 -7.86
CA ALA A 111 36.32 -10.35 -6.48
C ALA A 111 35.28 -9.23 -6.38
N GLN A 112 35.32 -8.25 -7.28
CA GLN A 112 34.38 -7.14 -7.31
C GLN A 112 32.99 -7.58 -7.81
N ALA A 113 32.92 -8.49 -8.78
CA ALA A 113 31.67 -9.12 -9.20
C ALA A 113 31.03 -9.93 -8.06
N LYS A 114 31.84 -10.69 -7.31
CA LYS A 114 31.37 -11.44 -6.14
C LYS A 114 30.90 -10.51 -5.01
N ALA A 115 31.65 -9.44 -4.73
CA ALA A 115 31.26 -8.45 -3.74
C ALA A 115 29.97 -7.72 -4.14
N SER A 116 29.82 -7.36 -5.41
CA SER A 116 28.60 -6.74 -5.94
C SER A 116 27.40 -7.69 -5.88
N ALA A 117 27.57 -8.97 -6.22
CA ALA A 117 26.52 -9.97 -6.10
C ALA A 117 26.07 -10.16 -4.64
N GLN A 118 27.01 -10.18 -3.70
CA GLN A 118 26.71 -10.25 -2.26
C GLN A 118 25.95 -9.00 -1.79
N GLN A 119 26.39 -7.80 -2.19
CA GLN A 119 25.70 -6.55 -1.87
C GLN A 119 24.28 -6.51 -2.44
N LEU A 120 24.09 -6.95 -3.69
CA LEU A 120 22.76 -7.03 -4.30
C LEU A 120 21.86 -8.01 -3.55
N GLN A 121 22.39 -9.15 -3.13
CA GLN A 121 21.63 -10.13 -2.36
C GLN A 121 21.23 -9.58 -0.99
N GLU A 122 22.15 -8.94 -0.27
CA GLU A 122 21.89 -8.34 1.04
C GLU A 122 20.90 -7.16 0.95
N LEU A 123 21.05 -6.32 -0.07
CA LEU A 123 20.16 -5.19 -0.32
C LEU A 123 18.76 -5.68 -0.69
N THR A 124 18.65 -6.71 -1.53
CA THR A 124 17.36 -7.31 -1.90
C THR A 124 16.67 -7.90 -0.68
N ALA A 125 17.38 -8.69 0.15
CA ALA A 125 16.82 -9.24 1.39
C ALA A 125 16.38 -8.15 2.37
N THR A 126 17.15 -7.05 2.46
CA THR A 126 16.79 -5.90 3.29
C THR A 126 15.54 -5.20 2.76
N LEU A 127 15.43 -4.99 1.45
CA LEU A 127 14.26 -4.39 0.82
C LEU A 127 13.01 -5.25 1.04
N GLU A 128 13.08 -6.56 0.80
CA GLU A 128 11.95 -7.48 1.05
C GLU A 128 11.47 -7.43 2.51
N LYS A 129 12.41 -7.42 3.45
CA LYS A 129 12.11 -7.29 4.88
C LYS A 129 11.43 -5.96 5.18
N ARG A 130 11.98 -4.84 4.69
CA ARG A 130 11.42 -3.50 4.91
C ARG A 130 10.05 -3.33 4.26
N THR A 131 9.86 -3.86 3.06
CA THR A 131 8.56 -3.87 2.37
C THR A 131 7.55 -4.67 3.17
N THR A 132 7.92 -5.83 3.70
CA THR A 132 7.04 -6.63 4.55
C THR A 132 6.67 -5.90 5.85
N GLU A 133 7.64 -5.29 6.53
CA GLU A 133 7.41 -4.47 7.73
C GLU A 133 6.45 -3.31 7.41
N LEU A 134 6.71 -2.57 6.33
CA LEU A 134 5.89 -1.44 5.91
C LEU A 134 4.47 -1.87 5.56
N ASN A 135 4.31 -2.96 4.80
CA ASN A 135 3.00 -3.51 4.45
C ASN A 135 2.24 -3.91 5.72
N ASN A 136 2.89 -4.56 6.66
CA ASN A 136 2.30 -4.93 7.95
C ASN A 136 1.86 -3.68 8.74
N HIS A 137 2.67 -2.62 8.76
CA HIS A 137 2.31 -1.35 9.39
C HIS A 137 1.15 -0.65 8.70
N MET A 138 1.11 -0.62 7.37
CA MET A 138 0.01 -0.04 6.61
C MET A 138 -1.30 -0.79 6.89
N ILE A 139 -1.27 -2.11 6.82
CA ILE A 139 -2.43 -2.96 7.11
C ILE A 139 -2.89 -2.72 8.55
N GLY A 140 -1.97 -2.76 9.52
CA GLY A 140 -2.29 -2.48 10.93
C GLY A 140 -2.90 -1.09 11.15
N GLY A 141 -2.35 -0.07 10.50
CA GLY A 141 -2.90 1.29 10.52
C GLY A 141 -4.31 1.38 9.96
N GLY A 142 -4.61 0.61 8.91
CA GLY A 142 -5.96 0.46 8.35
C GLY A 142 -6.96 -0.05 9.40
N PHE A 143 -6.62 -1.14 10.10
CA PHE A 143 -7.48 -1.68 11.16
C PHE A 143 -7.69 -0.70 12.33
N THR A 144 -6.62 -0.03 12.78
CA THR A 144 -6.72 0.96 13.87
C THR A 144 -7.54 2.19 13.47
N GLY A 145 -7.44 2.63 12.21
CA GLY A 145 -8.14 3.82 11.71
C GLY A 145 -9.54 3.57 11.16
N SER A 146 -9.99 2.30 11.09
CA SER A 146 -11.21 1.94 10.38
C SER A 146 -12.48 2.38 11.12
N LYS A 147 -13.44 2.88 10.34
CA LYS A 147 -14.77 3.28 10.84
C LYS A 147 -15.57 2.11 11.37
N LEU A 148 -15.25 0.87 10.94
CA LEU A 148 -15.95 -0.33 11.39
C LEU A 148 -15.70 -0.64 12.88
N PHE A 149 -14.61 -0.14 13.46
CA PHE A 149 -14.33 -0.28 14.91
C PHE A 149 -14.74 0.96 15.72
N ASN A 150 -15.03 2.08 15.05
CA ASN A 150 -15.46 3.30 15.72
C ASN A 150 -16.98 3.28 15.95
N LYS A 151 -17.39 3.14 17.22
CA LYS A 151 -18.80 3.17 17.65
C LYS A 151 -19.53 4.45 17.25
N GLU A 152 -18.82 5.57 17.17
CA GLU A 152 -19.40 6.87 16.85
C GLU A 152 -19.67 7.03 15.35
N ALA A 153 -18.96 6.29 14.50
CA ALA A 153 -19.05 6.40 13.04
C ALA A 153 -20.34 5.79 12.45
N LYS A 154 -21.21 5.17 13.27
CA LYS A 154 -22.51 4.58 12.88
C LYS A 154 -22.48 3.80 11.56
N HIS A 155 -21.47 2.95 11.39
CA HIS A 155 -21.32 2.13 10.18
C HIS A 155 -22.21 0.87 10.25
N PRO A 156 -22.87 0.43 9.14
CA PRO A 156 -23.75 -0.75 9.16
C PRO A 156 -23.02 -2.05 9.50
N SER A 157 -21.72 -2.15 9.15
CA SER A 157 -20.87 -3.29 9.47
C SER A 157 -19.99 -3.03 10.71
N HIS A 158 -20.52 -2.36 11.74
CA HIS A 158 -19.77 -2.10 12.97
C HIS A 158 -19.40 -3.43 13.66
N LEU A 159 -18.13 -3.57 14.03
CA LEU A 159 -17.59 -4.80 14.62
C LEU A 159 -17.58 -4.72 16.14
N ALA A 160 -18.05 -5.79 16.79
CA ALA A 160 -17.98 -5.98 18.24
C ALA A 160 -16.60 -6.50 18.70
N ILE A 161 -15.78 -6.99 17.76
CA ILE A 161 -14.44 -7.50 18.04
C ILE A 161 -13.38 -6.39 18.01
N PRO A 162 -12.30 -6.49 18.81
CA PRO A 162 -11.17 -5.57 18.75
C PRO A 162 -10.47 -5.58 17.39
N PRO A 163 -9.84 -4.45 16.97
CA PRO A 163 -9.10 -4.35 15.72
C PRO A 163 -8.01 -5.42 15.56
N GLU A 164 -7.31 -5.79 16.64
CA GLU A 164 -6.26 -6.82 16.58
C GLU A 164 -6.79 -8.21 16.20
N MET A 165 -7.97 -8.59 16.70
CA MET A 165 -8.60 -9.86 16.32
C MET A 165 -9.07 -9.84 14.88
N ALA A 166 -9.66 -8.72 14.45
CA ALA A 166 -10.06 -8.54 13.07
C ALA A 166 -8.85 -8.55 12.13
N ARG A 167 -7.73 -7.93 12.52
CA ARG A 167 -6.48 -7.97 11.76
C ARG A 167 -5.93 -9.37 11.64
N ALA A 168 -5.94 -10.16 12.71
CA ALA A 168 -5.47 -11.54 12.67
C ALA A 168 -6.27 -12.40 11.68
N TYR A 169 -7.58 -12.17 11.58
CA TYR A 169 -8.45 -12.95 10.70
C TYR A 169 -8.53 -12.42 9.27
N PHE A 170 -8.72 -11.11 9.10
CA PHE A 170 -8.94 -10.47 7.80
C PHE A 170 -7.68 -9.88 7.18
N GLY A 171 -6.61 -9.64 7.96
CA GLY A 171 -5.41 -8.93 7.50
C GLY A 171 -4.72 -9.56 6.30
N ASN A 172 -4.74 -10.89 6.18
CA ASN A 172 -4.16 -11.61 5.03
C ASN A 172 -4.86 -11.33 3.70
N ASN A 173 -6.08 -10.80 3.73
CA ASN A 173 -6.85 -10.41 2.55
C ASN A 173 -6.46 -9.01 2.04
N PHE A 174 -5.62 -8.27 2.76
CA PHE A 174 -5.15 -6.96 2.34
C PHE A 174 -3.71 -7.06 1.85
N LYS A 175 -3.47 -6.57 0.64
CA LYS A 175 -2.12 -6.44 0.07
C LYS A 175 -1.84 -4.97 -0.22
N VAL A 176 -0.57 -4.59 -0.29
CA VAL A 176 -0.18 -3.25 -0.72
C VAL A 176 0.33 -3.35 -2.14
N GLU A 177 -0.37 -2.72 -3.08
CA GLU A 177 -0.01 -2.63 -4.50
C GLU A 177 0.07 -1.16 -4.89
N ASP A 178 1.15 -0.75 -5.55
CA ASP A 178 1.39 0.63 -5.95
C ASP A 178 1.25 1.65 -4.80
N GLY A 179 1.62 1.23 -3.58
CA GLY A 179 1.51 2.05 -2.37
C GLY A 179 0.09 2.22 -1.83
N LYS A 180 -0.90 1.49 -2.36
CA LYS A 180 -2.29 1.50 -1.90
C LYS A 180 -2.68 0.14 -1.36
N MET A 181 -3.55 0.13 -0.34
CA MET A 181 -4.08 -1.12 0.18
C MET A 181 -5.18 -1.65 -0.74
N VAL A 182 -5.02 -2.88 -1.21
CA VAL A 182 -5.92 -3.59 -2.10
C VAL A 182 -6.54 -4.77 -1.34
N PRO A 183 -7.86 -4.76 -1.11
CA PRO A 183 -8.57 -5.89 -0.52
C PRO A 183 -8.81 -7.00 -1.57
N TYR A 184 -8.66 -8.24 -1.13
CA TYR A 184 -8.87 -9.47 -1.88
C TYR A 184 -9.94 -10.33 -1.23
N ASP A 185 -10.73 -11.06 -2.00
CA ASP A 185 -11.68 -12.03 -1.47
C ASP A 185 -10.99 -13.37 -1.13
N ALA A 186 -11.75 -14.30 -0.54
CA ALA A 186 -11.25 -15.64 -0.20
C ALA A 186 -10.85 -16.48 -1.43
N ALA A 187 -11.30 -16.12 -2.62
CA ALA A 187 -10.94 -16.75 -3.89
C ALA A 187 -9.69 -16.10 -4.54
N GLY A 188 -9.16 -15.02 -3.96
CA GLY A 188 -8.01 -14.29 -4.46
C GLY A 188 -8.32 -13.24 -5.53
N ASN A 189 -9.58 -12.83 -5.69
CA ASN A 189 -9.97 -11.74 -6.59
C ASN A 189 -9.93 -10.39 -5.87
N LYS A 190 -9.64 -9.30 -6.61
CA LYS A 190 -9.73 -7.94 -6.07
C LYS A 190 -11.18 -7.59 -5.73
N ILE A 191 -11.39 -7.02 -4.55
CA ILE A 191 -12.69 -6.51 -4.13
C ILE A 191 -12.86 -5.09 -4.68
N PHE A 192 -13.96 -4.88 -5.40
CA PHE A 192 -14.30 -3.58 -5.99
C PHE A 192 -15.26 -2.80 -5.10
N SER A 193 -15.22 -1.48 -5.22
CA SER A 193 -16.08 -0.58 -4.45
C SER A 193 -17.54 -0.71 -4.91
N PRO A 194 -18.50 -0.90 -3.97
CA PRO A 194 -19.92 -0.91 -4.29
C PRO A 194 -20.46 0.51 -4.53
N THR A 195 -19.76 1.55 -4.04
CA THR A 195 -20.14 2.95 -4.19
C THR A 195 -19.45 3.62 -5.37
N ARG A 196 -18.28 3.11 -5.79
CA ARG A 196 -17.48 3.59 -6.93
C ARG A 196 -17.28 2.46 -7.96
N PRO A 197 -18.22 2.31 -8.92
CA PRO A 197 -18.14 1.24 -9.91
C PRO A 197 -16.83 1.29 -10.71
N GLY A 198 -16.14 0.15 -10.77
CA GLY A 198 -14.87 0.02 -11.51
C GLY A 198 -13.62 0.39 -10.70
N GLU A 199 -13.76 0.94 -9.49
CA GLU A 199 -12.64 1.19 -8.58
C GLU A 199 -12.44 0.05 -7.58
N ILE A 200 -11.19 -0.18 -7.16
CA ILE A 200 -10.87 -1.09 -6.05
C ILE A 200 -11.48 -0.51 -4.77
N ALA A 201 -12.09 -1.37 -3.95
CA ALA A 201 -12.63 -0.98 -2.66
C ALA A 201 -11.54 -0.35 -1.78
N ASP A 202 -11.89 0.70 -1.05
CA ASP A 202 -11.02 1.20 0.00
C ASP A 202 -10.97 0.22 1.19
N PHE A 203 -10.15 0.53 2.20
CA PHE A 203 -9.97 -0.37 3.35
C PHE A 203 -11.30 -0.71 4.05
N ASP A 204 -12.14 0.30 4.30
CA ASP A 204 -13.39 0.11 5.06
C ASP A 204 -14.42 -0.66 4.22
N GLU A 205 -14.53 -0.35 2.92
CA GLU A 205 -15.41 -1.05 1.98
C GLU A 205 -14.97 -2.52 1.78
N GLY A 206 -13.66 -2.74 1.66
CA GLY A 206 -13.08 -4.07 1.55
C GLY A 206 -13.31 -4.90 2.80
N LEU A 207 -13.04 -4.32 3.98
CA LEU A 207 -13.27 -4.97 5.26
C LEU A 207 -14.77 -5.27 5.47
N ALA A 208 -15.66 -4.35 5.10
CA ALA A 208 -17.10 -4.56 5.20
C ALA A 208 -17.58 -5.73 4.33
N GLN A 209 -17.05 -5.86 3.11
CA GLN A 209 -17.37 -6.98 2.22
C GLN A 209 -16.82 -8.32 2.73
N LEU A 210 -15.60 -8.31 3.26
CA LEU A 210 -15.01 -9.50 3.90
C LEU A 210 -15.80 -9.95 5.13
N VAL A 211 -16.27 -9.01 5.94
CA VAL A 211 -17.15 -9.28 7.09
C VAL A 211 -18.49 -9.83 6.61
N ALA A 212 -19.07 -9.27 5.55
CA ALA A 212 -20.35 -9.74 5.00
C ALA A 212 -20.27 -11.19 4.47
N ALA A 213 -19.11 -11.59 3.93
CA ALA A 213 -18.83 -12.95 3.46
C ALA A 213 -18.41 -13.91 4.59
N CYS A 214 -18.19 -13.43 5.81
CA CYS A 214 -17.70 -14.24 6.93
C CYS A 214 -18.80 -15.21 7.43
N PRO A 215 -18.49 -16.52 7.63
CA PRO A 215 -19.47 -17.50 8.11
C PRO A 215 -20.09 -17.16 9.48
N PHE A 216 -19.33 -16.48 10.34
CA PHE A 216 -19.74 -16.12 11.70
C PHE A 216 -20.00 -14.60 11.84
N LYS A 217 -20.38 -13.93 10.74
CA LYS A 217 -20.62 -12.48 10.72
C LYS A 217 -21.54 -11.99 11.84
N GLU A 218 -22.60 -12.72 12.16
CA GLU A 218 -23.57 -12.35 13.20
C GLU A 218 -22.97 -12.28 14.60
N GLN A 219 -21.86 -13.00 14.84
CA GLN A 219 -21.16 -13.02 16.13
C GLN A 219 -20.12 -11.90 16.24
N ILE A 220 -19.59 -11.41 15.11
CA ILE A 220 -18.55 -10.37 15.08
C ILE A 220 -19.11 -8.98 14.80
N LEU A 221 -20.31 -8.88 14.24
CA LEU A 221 -21.03 -7.62 14.13
C LEU A 221 -21.52 -7.22 15.51
N ALA A 222 -21.38 -5.94 15.83
CA ALA A 222 -22.11 -5.35 16.93
C ALA A 222 -23.59 -5.45 16.56
N GLY A 223 -24.31 -6.35 17.23
CA GLY A 223 -25.74 -6.55 16.98
C GLY A 223 -26.42 -5.20 16.86
N SER A 224 -27.18 -5.00 15.78
CA SER A 224 -28.04 -3.82 15.63
C SER A 224 -28.72 -3.63 16.97
N GLY A 225 -28.66 -2.42 17.55
CA GLY A 225 -29.11 -2.14 18.92
C GLY A 225 -30.60 -2.36 19.21
N ALA A 226 -31.23 -3.40 18.65
CA ALA A 226 -32.30 -4.12 19.28
C ALA A 226 -31.83 -4.54 20.69
N SER A 227 -32.21 -3.71 21.64
CA SER A 227 -32.32 -4.02 23.05
C SER A 227 -33.05 -5.36 23.23
N GLY A 228 -32.32 -6.46 23.19
CA GLY A 228 -32.77 -7.78 23.63
C GLY A 228 -31.65 -8.34 24.49
N SER A 229 -31.79 -8.53 25.78
CA SER A 229 -32.95 -8.58 26.68
C SER A 229 -32.85 -7.49 27.74
N GLY A 230 -33.95 -6.78 28.00
CA GLY A 230 -34.08 -5.90 29.15
C GLY A 230 -33.91 -6.66 30.46
N ALA A 231 -32.67 -6.77 30.94
CA ALA A 231 -32.36 -6.96 32.34
C ALA A 231 -32.34 -5.58 33.01
N GLN A 232 -33.48 -4.90 32.96
CA GLN A 232 -33.76 -3.76 33.82
C GLN A 232 -34.98 -4.19 34.62
N GLY A 233 -34.72 -4.55 35.88
CA GLY A 233 -35.74 -5.03 36.81
C GLY A 233 -36.92 -4.07 36.83
N ASN A 234 -38.02 -4.49 36.24
CA ASN A 234 -39.32 -3.88 36.45
C ASN A 234 -40.43 -4.88 36.08
N GLY A 235 -40.99 -5.53 37.11
CA GLY A 235 -42.32 -6.14 37.10
C GLY A 235 -42.59 -7.20 36.02
N GLY A 236 -41.91 -8.34 36.09
CA GLY A 236 -42.28 -9.52 35.31
C GLY A 236 -43.71 -9.96 35.65
N LYS A 237 -44.59 -9.96 34.65
CA LYS A 237 -45.87 -10.68 34.73
C LYS A 237 -45.61 -12.18 34.61
N THR A 238 -46.24 -12.99 35.46
CA THR A 238 -46.23 -14.45 35.27
C THR A 238 -47.09 -14.86 34.09
N ALA A 239 -46.95 -16.13 33.68
CA ALA A 239 -47.80 -16.78 32.68
C ALA A 239 -49.32 -16.69 32.95
N ASP A 240 -49.73 -16.30 34.17
CA ASP A 240 -51.12 -16.04 34.57
C ASP A 240 -51.51 -14.54 34.57
N GLY A 241 -50.71 -13.67 33.95
CA GLY A 241 -51.02 -12.25 33.76
C GLY A 241 -50.93 -11.36 35.02
N LYS A 242 -50.53 -11.92 36.17
CA LYS A 242 -50.38 -11.20 37.45
C LYS A 242 -49.02 -10.52 37.55
N LYS A 243 -48.98 -9.26 38.01
CA LYS A 243 -47.75 -8.50 38.24
C LYS A 243 -47.00 -9.08 39.44
N GLN A 244 -45.71 -9.40 39.32
CA GLN A 244 -44.88 -9.74 40.48
C GLN A 244 -44.19 -8.50 41.05
N ILE A 245 -44.18 -8.36 42.37
CA ILE A 245 -43.49 -7.29 43.10
C ILE A 245 -42.63 -7.97 44.17
N THR A 246 -41.35 -7.58 44.28
CA THR A 246 -40.49 -8.14 45.34
C THR A 246 -40.93 -7.61 46.71
N ARG A 247 -40.71 -8.38 47.79
CA ARG A 247 -41.07 -7.93 49.16
C ARG A 247 -40.43 -6.59 49.51
N ALA A 248 -39.16 -6.40 49.15
CA ALA A 248 -38.46 -5.13 49.32
C ALA A 248 -39.12 -3.97 48.56
N ALA A 249 -39.60 -4.20 47.33
CA ALA A 249 -40.30 -3.18 46.57
C ALA A 249 -41.69 -2.88 47.15
N TYR A 250 -42.40 -3.87 47.67
CA TYR A 250 -43.69 -3.68 48.34
C TYR A 250 -43.54 -2.86 49.63
N ASP A 251 -42.51 -3.13 50.42
CA ASP A 251 -42.24 -2.39 51.66
C ASP A 251 -41.69 -0.98 51.43
N ALA A 252 -41.16 -0.69 50.24
CA ALA A 252 -40.76 0.66 49.84
C ALA A 252 -41.94 1.53 49.34
N MET A 253 -43.09 0.93 49.02
CA MET A 253 -44.27 1.66 48.53
C MET A 253 -45.02 2.37 49.66
N ASP A 254 -45.64 3.50 49.34
CA ASP A 254 -46.57 4.18 50.25
C ASP A 254 -47.84 3.31 50.50
N PRO A 255 -48.58 3.54 51.61
CA PRO A 255 -49.74 2.72 51.96
C PRO A 255 -50.85 2.66 50.89
N MET A 256 -51.01 3.73 50.10
CA MET A 256 -52.03 3.79 49.04
C MET A 256 -51.60 2.97 47.82
N ALA A 257 -50.32 3.03 47.47
CA ALA A 257 -49.72 2.23 46.41
C ALA A 257 -49.71 0.73 46.74
N ARG A 258 -49.48 0.35 48.01
CA ARG A 258 -49.59 -1.06 48.46
C ARG A 258 -51.00 -1.61 48.30
N ALA A 259 -52.01 -0.84 48.72
CA ALA A 259 -53.40 -1.23 48.56
C ALA A 259 -53.80 -1.36 47.08
N GLY A 260 -53.31 -0.46 46.22
CA GLY A 260 -53.48 -0.53 44.77
C GLY A 260 -52.86 -1.80 44.17
N ALA A 261 -51.62 -2.12 44.53
CA ALA A 261 -50.92 -3.30 44.06
C ALA A 261 -51.63 -4.61 44.42
N MET A 262 -52.13 -4.74 45.66
CA MET A 262 -52.89 -5.92 46.08
C MET A 262 -54.27 -6.00 45.41
N LYS A 263 -54.94 -4.85 45.20
CA LYS A 263 -56.21 -4.78 44.47
C LYS A 263 -56.07 -5.17 42.99
N GLU A 264 -54.93 -4.88 42.39
CA GLU A 264 -54.57 -5.29 41.02
C GLU A 264 -54.07 -6.75 40.93
N GLY A 265 -54.06 -7.48 42.05
CA GLY A 265 -53.70 -8.91 42.09
C GLY A 265 -52.20 -9.17 41.95
N ALA A 266 -51.36 -8.25 42.44
CA ALA A 266 -49.93 -8.46 42.45
C ALA A 266 -49.52 -9.66 43.33
N ALA A 267 -48.59 -10.47 42.84
CA ALA A 267 -47.99 -11.56 43.61
C ALA A 267 -46.69 -11.08 44.24
N ILE A 268 -46.61 -11.11 45.57
CA ILE A 268 -45.38 -10.76 46.29
C ILE A 268 -44.42 -11.94 46.20
N VAL A 269 -43.25 -11.71 45.61
CA VAL A 269 -42.15 -12.67 45.51
C VAL A 269 -40.99 -12.19 46.39
N ASP A 270 -40.17 -13.13 46.89
CA ASP A 270 -39.00 -12.80 47.71
C ASP A 270 -37.81 -12.39 46.82
#